data_AF-A0A232EFG1-F1
#
_entry.id   AF-A0A232EFG1-F1
#
_cell.length_a   1.000
_cell.length_b   1.000
_cell.length_c   1.000
_cell.angle_alpha   90.00
_cell.angle_beta   90.00
_cell.angle_gamma   90.00
#
_symmetry.space_group_name_H-M   'P 1'
#
loop_
_entity.id
_entity.type
_entity.pdbx_description
1 polymer ?
#
loop_
_entity_poly.entity_id
_entity_poly.type
_entity_poly.pdbx_seq_one_letter_code
_entity_poly.pdbx_strand_id
1 'polypeptide(L)'
;MIDMIEGICSVQGYQEFGLLNFERNLQIQQQSHKRERNLARDRRHERQQEVLCKLRAAESELNALRRENKLLHEENDALKHHESSPPFVSEAIETSIAKSLRYVSFILPRFEGTDPIKYASVWIKTLNSCASYFGWTDADTLLAAKMSIGGDAKLWLLSQRRDLNTWKKFCKAFCNKYRKTETTVANVYLALAKRKKKEDEDLEEYLSEVEMLGAAISLEERQVVQFMVCGLPGDMCAMKEELKKSNTIQELRSNLKNCKTAKLKNAENLFGHEYFVSINVPKYVKNVGINIKKYAETIIMKTQKHAENIHTKTQEYAEDIYINVRNYVENTSLDNILIILFVLLLFTINIFCIYLKKFVTNLNM
;
A
#
# COMPACT_ATOMS: atom_id res chain seq x y z
N MET A 1 86.07 -0.96 -94.65
CA MET A 1 85.61 0.38 -94.20
C MET A 1 84.10 0.51 -94.29
N ILE A 2 83.46 -0.03 -95.34
CA ILE A 2 81.98 -0.07 -95.49
C ILE A 2 81.32 -1.01 -94.45
N ASP A 3 81.85 -2.21 -94.22
CA ASP A 3 81.29 -3.17 -93.23
C ASP A 3 81.33 -2.68 -91.77
N MET A 4 82.21 -1.72 -91.45
CA MET A 4 82.34 -1.15 -90.11
C MET A 4 81.29 -0.06 -89.84
N ILE A 5 80.82 0.60 -90.91
CA ILE A 5 79.78 1.62 -90.85
C ILE A 5 78.39 0.96 -90.75
N GLU A 6 78.17 -0.17 -91.43
CA GLU A 6 76.91 -0.93 -91.31
C GLU A 6 76.69 -1.53 -89.91
N GLY A 7 77.75 -1.99 -89.25
CA GLY A 7 77.68 -2.51 -87.87
C GLY A 7 77.36 -1.44 -86.81
N ILE A 8 77.88 -0.22 -86.97
CA ILE A 8 77.62 0.90 -86.04
C ILE A 8 76.20 1.47 -86.27
N CYS A 9 75.75 1.57 -87.52
CA CYS A 9 74.38 1.99 -87.84
C CYS A 9 73.31 1.00 -87.35
N SER A 10 73.58 -0.31 -87.34
CA SER A 10 72.62 -1.29 -86.83
C SER A 10 72.48 -1.19 -85.30
N VAL A 11 73.58 -1.07 -84.56
CA VAL A 11 73.57 -0.99 -83.09
C VAL A 11 72.95 0.32 -82.58
N GLN A 12 73.21 1.46 -83.24
CA GLN A 12 72.55 2.73 -82.92
C GLN A 12 71.05 2.70 -83.24
N GLY A 13 70.65 2.08 -84.36
CA GLY A 13 69.24 1.90 -84.71
C GLY A 13 68.47 1.07 -83.68
N TYR A 14 69.06 -0.02 -83.17
CA TYR A 14 68.43 -0.85 -82.12
C TYR A 14 68.33 -0.14 -80.76
N GLN A 15 69.32 0.70 -80.40
CA GLN A 15 69.28 1.50 -79.18
C GLN A 15 68.23 2.63 -79.23
N GLU A 16 68.10 3.33 -80.37
CA GLU A 16 67.07 4.36 -80.56
C GLU A 16 65.65 3.76 -80.60
N PHE A 17 65.46 2.60 -81.24
CA PHE A 17 64.17 1.90 -81.25
C PHE A 17 63.76 1.39 -79.85
N GLY A 18 64.74 0.95 -79.05
CA GLY A 18 64.52 0.55 -77.66
C GLY A 18 64.09 1.72 -76.76
N LEU A 19 64.75 2.88 -76.90
CA LEU A 19 64.41 4.10 -76.17
C LEU A 19 63.04 4.66 -76.57
N LEU A 20 62.73 4.71 -77.87
CA LEU A 20 61.41 5.13 -78.37
C LEU A 20 60.28 4.22 -77.87
N ASN A 21 60.50 2.91 -77.83
CA ASN A 21 59.53 1.97 -77.26
C ASN A 21 59.37 2.14 -75.74
N PHE A 22 60.46 2.44 -75.02
CA PHE A 22 60.41 2.72 -73.59
C PHE A 22 59.63 4.01 -73.28
N GLU A 23 59.89 5.10 -74.01
CA GLU A 23 59.15 6.36 -73.86
C GLU A 23 57.67 6.21 -74.20
N ARG A 24 57.35 5.50 -75.29
CA ARG A 24 55.97 5.20 -75.67
C ARG A 24 55.26 4.39 -74.58
N ASN A 25 55.90 3.36 -74.03
CA ASN A 25 55.33 2.55 -72.96
C ASN A 25 55.13 3.36 -71.66
N LEU A 26 56.08 4.23 -71.33
CA LEU A 26 55.96 5.12 -70.17
C LEU A 26 54.80 6.11 -70.33
N GLN A 27 54.62 6.69 -71.52
CA GLN A 27 53.48 7.55 -71.82
C GLN A 27 52.15 6.78 -71.73
N ILE A 28 52.07 5.56 -72.25
CA ILE A 28 50.89 4.70 -72.14
C ILE A 28 50.58 4.42 -70.66
N GLN A 29 51.58 4.11 -69.85
CA GLN A 29 51.41 3.85 -68.42
C GLN A 29 50.92 5.09 -67.67
N GLN A 30 51.49 6.26 -67.96
CA GLN A 30 51.04 7.54 -67.37
C GLN A 30 49.60 7.87 -67.76
N GLN A 31 49.23 7.65 -69.02
CA GLN A 31 47.85 7.84 -69.50
C GLN A 31 46.88 6.86 -68.84
N SER A 32 47.27 5.59 -68.70
CA SER A 32 46.47 4.58 -67.99
C SER A 32 46.22 4.98 -66.54
N HIS A 33 47.28 5.39 -65.82
CA HIS A 33 47.18 5.82 -64.43
C HIS A 33 46.32 7.10 -64.27
N LYS A 34 46.39 8.02 -65.24
CA LYS A 34 45.52 9.22 -65.26
C LYS A 34 44.05 8.83 -65.48
N ARG A 35 43.76 7.87 -66.36
CA ARG A 35 42.42 7.34 -66.60
C ARG A 35 41.87 6.65 -65.35
N GLU A 36 42.66 5.82 -64.68
CA GLU A 36 42.25 5.14 -63.44
C GLU A 36 41.93 6.14 -62.31
N ARG A 37 42.75 7.19 -62.16
CA ARG A 37 42.48 8.26 -61.18
C ARG A 37 41.16 8.99 -61.47
N ASN A 38 40.88 9.29 -62.73
CA ASN A 38 39.62 9.91 -63.13
C ASN A 38 38.43 8.98 -62.86
N LEU A 39 38.53 7.71 -63.27
CA LEU A 39 37.48 6.71 -63.02
C LEU A 39 37.24 6.48 -61.51
N ALA A 40 38.28 6.53 -60.69
CA ALA A 40 38.15 6.45 -59.24
C ALA A 40 37.45 7.68 -58.64
N ARG A 41 37.67 8.88 -59.21
CA ARG A 41 36.98 10.11 -58.82
C ARG A 41 35.50 10.06 -59.20
N ASP A 42 35.19 9.61 -60.41
CA ASP A 42 33.82 9.50 -60.89
C ASP A 42 33.02 8.49 -60.07
N ARG A 43 33.60 7.32 -59.78
CA ARG A 43 32.96 6.33 -58.87
C ARG A 43 32.76 6.86 -57.45
N ARG A 44 33.62 7.74 -56.95
CA ARG A 44 33.42 8.40 -55.65
C ARG A 44 32.26 9.39 -55.71
N HIS A 45 32.18 10.20 -56.76
CA HIS A 45 31.07 11.13 -56.96
C HIS A 45 29.74 10.41 -57.13
N GLU A 46 29.70 9.33 -57.89
CA GLU A 46 28.50 8.50 -58.07
C GLU A 46 28.03 7.90 -56.75
N ARG A 47 28.93 7.31 -55.95
CA ARG A 47 28.60 6.82 -54.60
C ARG A 47 28.10 7.93 -53.68
N GLN A 48 28.69 9.12 -53.74
CA GLN A 48 28.24 10.27 -52.95
C GLN A 48 26.83 10.72 -53.37
N GLN A 49 26.55 10.75 -54.68
CA GLN A 49 25.21 11.07 -55.19
C GLN A 49 24.18 10.02 -54.78
N GLU A 50 24.53 8.73 -54.83
CA GLU A 50 23.66 7.64 -54.39
C GLU A 50 23.32 7.77 -52.90
N VAL A 51 24.31 8.04 -52.05
CA VAL A 51 24.10 8.27 -50.60
C VAL A 51 23.21 9.49 -50.36
N LEU A 52 23.43 10.60 -51.08
CA LEU A 52 22.59 11.79 -50.99
C LEU A 52 21.15 11.54 -51.45
N CYS A 53 20.95 10.67 -52.45
CA CYS A 53 19.62 10.28 -52.90
C CYS A 53 18.90 9.44 -51.84
N LYS A 54 19.59 8.49 -51.21
CA LYS A 54 19.04 7.67 -50.11
C LYS A 54 18.70 8.51 -48.88
N LEU A 55 19.54 9.49 -48.53
CA LEU A 55 19.27 10.40 -47.42
C LEU A 55 18.00 11.25 -47.66
N ARG A 56 17.83 11.80 -48.87
CA ARG A 56 16.63 12.56 -49.22
C ARG A 56 15.36 11.70 -49.19
N ALA A 57 15.44 10.45 -49.63
CA ALA A 57 14.33 9.51 -49.55
C ALA A 57 13.94 9.23 -48.08
N ALA A 58 14.91 8.91 -47.23
CA ALA A 58 14.67 8.67 -45.80
C ALA A 58 14.10 9.90 -45.07
N GLU A 59 14.56 11.10 -45.41
CA GLU A 59 14.02 12.34 -44.85
C GLU A 59 12.57 12.59 -45.28
N SER A 60 12.22 12.24 -46.52
CA SER A 60 10.83 12.32 -46.99
C SER A 60 9.90 11.35 -46.26
N GLU A 61 10.36 10.12 -45.98
CA GLU A 61 9.61 9.12 -45.19
C GLU A 61 9.42 9.57 -43.74
N LEU A 62 10.47 10.09 -43.11
CA LEU A 62 10.38 10.62 -41.74
C LEU A 62 9.37 11.78 -41.65
N ASN A 63 9.35 12.65 -42.66
CA ASN A 63 8.39 13.74 -42.72
C ASN A 63 6.95 13.25 -42.97
N ALA A 64 6.76 12.17 -43.73
CA ALA A 64 5.44 11.54 -43.88
C ALA A 64 4.95 10.94 -42.55
N LEU A 65 5.79 10.19 -41.84
CA LEU A 65 5.46 9.61 -40.53
C LEU A 65 5.17 10.67 -39.47
N ARG A 66 5.86 11.82 -39.52
CA ARG A 66 5.56 12.95 -38.62
C ARG A 66 4.18 13.55 -38.89
N ARG A 67 3.76 13.63 -40.16
CA ARG A 67 2.41 14.11 -40.51
C ARG A 67 1.35 13.11 -40.05
N GLU A 68 1.59 11.82 -40.24
CA GLU A 68 0.68 10.77 -39.79
C GLU A 68 0.51 10.77 -38.27
N ASN A 69 1.61 10.83 -37.51
CA ASN A 69 1.55 10.95 -36.05
C ASN A 69 0.80 12.22 -35.59
N LYS A 70 0.96 13.33 -36.34
CA LYS A 70 0.21 14.55 -36.06
C LYS A 70 -1.30 14.36 -36.26
N LEU A 71 -1.70 13.72 -37.36
CA LEU A 71 -3.10 13.39 -37.63
C LEU A 71 -3.68 12.44 -36.58
N LEU A 72 -2.93 11.41 -36.17
CA LEU A 72 -3.34 10.49 -35.11
C LEU A 72 -3.49 11.20 -33.76
N HIS A 73 -2.65 12.19 -33.46
CA HIS A 73 -2.84 13.01 -32.26
C HIS A 73 -4.10 13.89 -32.35
N GLU A 74 -4.33 14.54 -33.50
CA GLU A 74 -5.54 15.32 -33.73
C GLU A 74 -6.82 14.46 -33.66
N GLU A 75 -6.79 13.25 -34.20
CA GLU A 75 -7.89 12.27 -34.12
C GLU A 75 -8.12 11.79 -32.69
N ASN A 76 -7.06 11.45 -31.95
CA ASN A 76 -7.17 11.08 -30.54
C ASN A 76 -7.71 12.22 -29.68
N ASP A 77 -7.32 13.46 -29.95
CA ASP A 77 -7.83 14.63 -29.24
C ASP A 77 -9.30 14.91 -29.61
N ALA A 78 -9.70 14.69 -30.86
CA ALA A 78 -11.10 14.74 -31.28
C ALA A 78 -11.96 13.65 -30.61
N LEU A 79 -11.44 12.42 -30.44
CA LEU A 79 -12.11 11.34 -29.72
C LEU A 79 -12.29 11.66 -28.23
N LYS A 80 -11.28 12.24 -27.57
CA LYS A 80 -11.40 12.74 -26.18
C LYS A 80 -12.47 13.82 -26.04
N HIS A 81 -12.66 14.66 -27.05
CA HIS A 81 -13.71 15.67 -27.05
C HIS A 81 -15.10 15.09 -27.36
N HIS A 82 -15.21 13.99 -28.11
CA HIS A 82 -16.48 13.30 -28.35
C HIS A 82 -16.94 12.41 -27.19
N GLU A 83 -16.03 11.92 -26.34
CA GLU A 83 -16.33 11.23 -25.08
C GLU A 83 -16.68 12.18 -23.92
N SER A 84 -17.06 13.43 -24.20
CA SER A 84 -17.47 14.40 -23.19
C SER A 84 -18.85 14.08 -22.58
N SER A 85 -18.93 12.99 -21.83
CA SER A 85 -19.48 13.09 -20.48
C SER A 85 -18.41 13.76 -19.60
N PRO A 86 -18.74 14.74 -18.75
CA PRO A 86 -17.74 15.65 -18.21
C PRO A 86 -16.69 14.93 -17.33
N PRO A 87 -15.37 15.22 -17.51
CA PRO A 87 -14.28 14.62 -16.72
C PRO A 87 -14.38 14.90 -15.21
N PHE A 88 -15.17 15.92 -14.83
CA PHE A 88 -15.46 16.23 -13.44
C PHE A 88 -16.13 15.07 -12.69
N VAL A 89 -16.94 14.24 -13.36
CA VAL A 89 -17.69 13.17 -12.69
C VAL A 89 -16.80 11.94 -12.46
N SER A 90 -15.96 11.56 -13.43
CA SER A 90 -15.08 10.38 -13.30
C SER A 90 -13.97 10.60 -12.28
N GLU A 91 -13.29 11.75 -12.33
CA GLU A 91 -12.20 12.04 -11.38
C GLU A 91 -12.73 12.27 -9.97
N ALA A 92 -13.90 12.90 -9.81
CA ALA A 92 -14.56 13.03 -8.51
C ALA A 92 -15.04 11.67 -7.97
N ILE A 93 -15.56 10.78 -8.81
CA ILE A 93 -15.97 9.42 -8.41
C ILE A 93 -14.75 8.59 -8.02
N GLU A 94 -13.68 8.56 -8.83
CA GLU A 94 -12.45 7.83 -8.50
C GLU A 94 -11.79 8.37 -7.23
N THR A 95 -11.73 9.69 -7.08
CA THR A 95 -11.22 10.34 -5.86
C THR A 95 -12.11 10.02 -4.66
N SER A 96 -13.44 9.97 -4.84
CA SER A 96 -14.41 9.61 -3.79
C SER A 96 -14.27 8.14 -3.39
N ILE A 97 -14.11 7.22 -4.35
CA ILE A 97 -13.89 5.79 -4.11
C ILE A 97 -12.56 5.60 -3.39
N ALA A 98 -11.46 6.17 -3.87
CA ALA A 98 -10.15 6.09 -3.21
C ALA A 98 -10.17 6.68 -1.80
N LYS A 99 -10.91 7.77 -1.59
CA LYS A 99 -11.12 8.38 -0.27
C LYS A 99 -11.96 7.49 0.64
N SER A 100 -13.04 6.87 0.14
CA SER A 100 -13.86 5.91 0.89
C SER A 100 -13.08 4.65 1.27
N LEU A 101 -12.21 4.14 0.37
CA LEU A 101 -11.33 3.01 0.62
C LEU A 101 -10.31 3.29 1.72
N ARG A 102 -9.83 4.54 1.85
CA ARG A 102 -9.00 4.97 3.00
C ARG A 102 -9.74 4.89 4.33
N TYR A 103 -11.06 5.08 4.34
CA TYR A 103 -11.88 5.00 5.54
C TYR A 103 -12.49 3.62 5.81
N VAL A 104 -12.20 2.63 4.95
CA VAL A 104 -12.67 1.24 5.12
C VAL A 104 -12.34 0.70 6.51
N SER A 105 -11.19 1.03 7.08
CA SER A 105 -10.81 0.59 8.44
C SER A 105 -11.66 1.21 9.55
N PHE A 106 -12.36 2.31 9.29
CA PHE A 106 -13.28 2.95 10.23
C PHE A 106 -14.73 2.47 10.04
N ILE A 107 -15.10 2.11 8.82
CA ILE A 107 -16.46 1.71 8.46
C ILE A 107 -16.66 0.21 8.67
N LEU A 108 -15.65 -0.59 8.33
CA LEU A 108 -15.70 -2.04 8.43
C LEU A 108 -14.91 -2.52 9.64
N PRO A 109 -15.52 -3.32 10.53
CA PRO A 109 -14.78 -3.96 11.61
C PRO A 109 -13.69 -4.87 11.04
N ARG A 110 -12.52 -4.87 11.69
CA ARG A 110 -11.40 -5.74 11.32
C ARG A 110 -11.74 -7.20 11.65
N PHE A 111 -11.45 -8.12 10.74
CA PHE A 111 -11.67 -9.55 10.94
C PHE A 111 -10.34 -10.25 11.24
N GLU A 112 -10.17 -10.78 12.44
CA GLU A 112 -8.91 -11.35 12.93
C GLU A 112 -8.83 -12.89 12.71
N GLY A 113 -9.96 -13.54 12.42
CA GLY A 113 -10.04 -14.99 12.20
C GLY A 113 -10.25 -15.82 13.47
N THR A 114 -10.15 -15.19 14.64
CA THR A 114 -10.55 -15.74 15.95
C THR A 114 -11.96 -15.31 16.36
N ASP A 115 -12.61 -14.48 15.55
CA ASP A 115 -13.95 -13.96 15.78
C ASP A 115 -15.00 -15.09 15.83
N PRO A 116 -16.11 -14.91 16.58
CA PRO A 116 -17.19 -15.89 16.61
C PRO A 116 -17.69 -16.27 15.21
N ILE A 117 -18.07 -17.52 14.99
CA ILE A 117 -18.39 -18.08 13.65
C ILE A 117 -19.45 -17.27 12.88
N LYS A 118 -20.45 -16.73 13.59
CA LYS A 118 -21.50 -15.88 13.01
C LYS A 118 -20.95 -14.56 12.44
N TYR A 119 -19.78 -14.13 12.90
CA TYR A 119 -19.13 -12.90 12.52
C TYR A 119 -18.63 -12.94 11.07
N ALA A 120 -18.24 -14.10 10.54
CA ALA A 120 -17.75 -14.20 9.15
C ALA A 120 -18.84 -13.87 8.11
N SER A 121 -20.05 -14.42 8.25
CA SER A 121 -21.16 -14.16 7.33
C SER A 121 -21.73 -12.76 7.51
N VAL A 122 -21.82 -12.28 8.75
CA VAL A 122 -22.22 -10.90 9.07
C VAL A 122 -21.21 -9.91 8.48
N TRP A 123 -19.91 -10.19 8.61
CA TRP A 123 -18.85 -9.35 8.08
C TRP A 123 -18.91 -9.21 6.56
N ILE A 124 -19.11 -10.31 5.83
CA ILE A 124 -19.32 -10.27 4.38
C ILE A 124 -20.58 -9.45 4.02
N LYS A 125 -21.67 -9.62 4.77
CA LYS A 125 -22.89 -8.82 4.54
C LYS A 125 -22.64 -7.33 4.77
N THR A 126 -21.98 -6.95 5.86
CA THR A 126 -21.63 -5.56 6.17
C THR A 126 -20.76 -4.96 5.08
N LEU A 127 -19.77 -5.70 4.59
CA LEU A 127 -18.92 -5.23 3.49
C LEU A 127 -19.71 -5.06 2.19
N ASN A 128 -20.59 -5.99 1.83
CA ASN A 128 -21.45 -5.86 0.64
C ASN A 128 -22.40 -4.66 0.75
N SER A 129 -22.93 -4.37 1.94
CA SER A 129 -23.73 -3.18 2.18
C SER A 129 -22.91 -1.90 2.00
N CYS A 130 -21.65 -1.88 2.45
CA CYS A 130 -20.74 -0.77 2.22
C CYS A 130 -20.44 -0.60 0.72
N ALA A 131 -20.15 -1.70 0.02
CA ALA A 131 -19.89 -1.69 -1.40
C ALA A 131 -21.07 -1.11 -2.20
N SER A 132 -22.29 -1.53 -1.86
CA SER A 132 -23.52 -0.98 -2.45
C SER A 132 -23.67 0.52 -2.17
N TYR A 133 -23.46 0.94 -0.92
CA TYR A 133 -23.60 2.34 -0.51
C TYR A 133 -22.58 3.29 -1.18
N PHE A 134 -21.32 2.84 -1.31
CA PHE A 134 -20.24 3.64 -1.90
C PHE A 134 -20.05 3.39 -3.41
N GLY A 135 -20.88 2.52 -4.02
CA GLY A 135 -20.76 2.18 -5.44
C GLY A 135 -19.46 1.46 -5.80
N TRP A 136 -18.90 0.65 -4.89
CA TRP A 136 -17.67 -0.10 -5.13
C TRP A 136 -17.88 -1.21 -6.15
N THR A 137 -16.89 -1.39 -7.03
CA THR A 137 -16.83 -2.55 -7.91
C THR A 137 -16.43 -3.82 -7.15
N ASP A 138 -16.54 -4.99 -7.79
CA ASP A 138 -16.02 -6.25 -7.23
C ASP A 138 -14.51 -6.18 -6.93
N ALA A 139 -13.75 -5.41 -7.72
CA ALA A 139 -12.32 -5.22 -7.52
C ALA A 139 -12.04 -4.36 -6.28
N ASP A 140 -12.77 -3.26 -6.12
CA ASP A 140 -12.67 -2.37 -4.96
C ASP A 140 -13.12 -3.07 -3.68
N THR A 141 -14.20 -3.84 -3.75
CA THR A 141 -14.72 -4.63 -2.63
C THR A 141 -13.71 -5.69 -2.18
N LEU A 142 -13.06 -6.36 -3.13
CA LEU A 142 -12.00 -7.31 -2.84
C LEU A 142 -10.78 -6.62 -2.19
N LEU A 143 -10.41 -5.44 -2.67
CA LEU A 143 -9.32 -4.66 -2.09
C LEU A 143 -9.65 -4.24 -0.64
N ALA A 144 -10.86 -3.71 -0.41
CA ALA A 144 -11.36 -3.35 0.91
C ALA A 144 -11.35 -4.55 1.87
N ALA A 145 -11.82 -5.72 1.43
CA ALA A 145 -11.78 -6.95 2.21
C ALA A 145 -10.35 -7.33 2.62
N LYS A 146 -9.39 -7.27 1.67
CA LYS A 146 -7.98 -7.58 1.94
C LYS A 146 -7.35 -6.60 2.94
N MET A 147 -7.76 -5.34 2.90
CA MET A 147 -7.29 -4.31 3.84
C MET A 147 -7.88 -4.48 5.26
N SER A 148 -9.09 -5.01 5.37
CA SER A 148 -9.80 -5.17 6.65
C SER A 148 -9.62 -6.54 7.31
N ILE A 149 -8.79 -7.41 6.75
CA ILE A 149 -8.40 -8.68 7.37
C ILE A 149 -7.13 -8.50 8.23
N GLY A 150 -7.19 -9.00 9.45
CA GLY A 150 -6.11 -9.02 10.44
C GLY A 150 -5.74 -10.43 10.91
N GLY A 151 -4.84 -10.49 11.89
CA GLY A 151 -4.61 -11.68 12.70
C GLY A 151 -4.32 -12.97 11.94
N ASP A 152 -4.92 -14.06 12.41
CA ASP A 152 -4.85 -15.40 11.81
C ASP A 152 -5.45 -15.40 10.40
N ALA A 153 -6.51 -14.61 10.18
CA ALA A 153 -7.12 -14.46 8.87
C ALA A 153 -6.19 -13.84 7.82
N LYS A 154 -5.24 -12.99 8.25
CA LYS A 154 -4.23 -12.43 7.36
C LYS A 154 -3.22 -13.50 6.92
N LEU A 155 -2.85 -14.42 7.80
CA LEU A 155 -1.96 -15.54 7.47
C LEU A 155 -2.63 -16.48 6.45
N TRP A 156 -3.91 -16.80 6.65
CA TRP A 156 -4.70 -17.55 5.67
C TRP A 156 -4.76 -16.83 4.32
N LEU A 157 -5.05 -15.52 4.29
CA LEU A 157 -5.11 -14.75 3.06
C LEU A 157 -3.76 -14.76 2.31
N LEU A 158 -2.65 -14.64 3.04
CA LEU A 158 -1.30 -14.71 2.47
C LEU A 158 -0.93 -16.10 1.94
N SER A 159 -1.56 -17.17 2.44
CA SER A 159 -1.39 -18.53 1.91
C SER A 159 -2.10 -18.74 0.56
N GLN A 160 -3.10 -17.91 0.23
CA GLN A 160 -3.99 -18.07 -0.93
C GLN A 160 -3.74 -17.04 -2.06
N ARG A 161 -2.51 -16.49 -2.16
CA ARG A 161 -2.17 -15.30 -2.97
C ARG A 161 -2.61 -15.34 -4.43
N ARG A 162 -2.69 -16.51 -5.07
CA ARG A 162 -3.00 -16.62 -6.51
C ARG A 162 -4.46 -16.97 -6.80
N ASP A 163 -5.18 -17.53 -5.83
CA ASP A 163 -6.51 -18.12 -6.08
C ASP A 163 -7.67 -17.16 -5.76
N LEU A 164 -7.42 -16.14 -4.94
CA LEU A 164 -8.42 -15.16 -4.49
C LEU A 164 -8.32 -13.84 -5.27
N ASN A 165 -8.50 -13.93 -6.59
CA ASN A 165 -8.43 -12.81 -7.53
C ASN A 165 -9.79 -12.21 -7.92
N THR A 166 -10.89 -12.80 -7.48
CA THR A 166 -12.25 -12.28 -7.70
C THR A 166 -13.02 -12.26 -6.40
N TRP A 167 -13.95 -11.32 -6.26
CA TRP A 167 -14.80 -11.22 -5.08
C TRP A 167 -15.54 -12.53 -4.79
N LYS A 168 -16.12 -13.14 -5.83
CA LYS A 168 -16.80 -14.44 -5.74
C LYS A 168 -15.92 -15.57 -5.19
N LYS A 169 -14.69 -15.71 -5.68
CA LYS A 169 -13.75 -16.74 -5.18
C LYS A 169 -13.35 -16.46 -3.73
N PHE A 170 -13.10 -15.20 -3.40
CA PHE A 170 -12.81 -14.78 -2.04
C PHE A 170 -13.96 -15.13 -1.09
N CYS A 171 -15.21 -14.75 -1.37
CA CYS A 171 -16.36 -15.06 -0.51
C CYS A 171 -16.50 -16.57 -0.29
N LYS A 172 -16.36 -17.38 -1.34
CA LYS A 172 -16.47 -18.83 -1.24
C LYS A 172 -15.38 -19.41 -0.32
N ALA A 173 -14.12 -19.03 -0.53
CA ALA A 173 -13.00 -19.53 0.25
C ALA A 173 -13.03 -19.03 1.70
N PHE A 174 -13.36 -17.76 1.90
CA PHE A 174 -13.51 -17.12 3.21
C PHE A 174 -14.61 -17.79 4.03
N CYS A 175 -15.79 -17.97 3.43
CA CYS A 175 -16.86 -18.72 4.06
C CYS A 175 -16.45 -20.16 4.33
N ASN A 176 -15.84 -20.89 3.38
CA ASN A 176 -15.44 -22.28 3.64
C ASN A 176 -14.43 -22.42 4.80
N LYS A 177 -13.54 -21.45 4.99
CA LYS A 177 -12.52 -21.46 6.04
C LYS A 177 -13.07 -21.06 7.41
N TYR A 178 -13.82 -19.96 7.46
CA TYR A 178 -14.27 -19.33 8.71
C TYR A 178 -15.70 -19.65 9.11
N ARG A 179 -16.50 -20.20 8.19
CA ARG A 179 -17.78 -20.83 8.51
C ARG A 179 -17.49 -22.26 8.96
N LYS A 180 -17.50 -22.52 10.26
CA LYS A 180 -17.77 -23.90 10.71
C LYS A 180 -19.19 -24.26 10.29
N THR A 181 -19.38 -25.55 9.99
CA THR A 181 -20.63 -26.24 9.60
C THR A 181 -21.84 -25.47 10.09
N GLU A 182 -22.76 -25.18 9.14
CA GLU A 182 -23.99 -24.41 9.36
C GLU A 182 -24.42 -24.45 10.81
N THR A 183 -24.51 -23.28 11.45
CA THR A 183 -25.11 -23.18 12.77
C THR A 183 -26.54 -23.66 12.61
N THR A 184 -26.76 -24.95 12.82
CA THR A 184 -28.07 -25.57 12.73
C THR A 184 -28.96 -24.84 13.72
N VAL A 185 -30.25 -24.79 13.41
CA VAL A 185 -31.26 -24.24 14.31
C VAL A 185 -31.06 -24.79 15.73
N ALA A 186 -30.76 -26.10 15.84
CA ALA A 186 -30.40 -26.77 17.09
C ALA A 186 -29.20 -26.15 17.84
N ASN A 187 -28.10 -25.84 17.15
CA ASN A 187 -26.93 -25.23 17.77
C ASN A 187 -27.21 -23.80 18.29
N VAL A 188 -28.07 -23.04 17.60
CA VAL A 188 -28.50 -21.72 18.08
C VAL A 188 -29.40 -21.85 19.30
N TYR A 189 -30.35 -22.79 19.33
CA TYR A 189 -31.16 -23.07 20.53
C TYR A 189 -30.29 -23.49 21.72
N LEU A 190 -29.28 -24.34 21.51
CA LEU A 190 -28.32 -24.72 22.56
C LEU A 190 -27.52 -23.51 23.05
N ALA A 191 -27.10 -22.60 22.16
CA ALA A 191 -26.40 -21.38 22.54
C ALA A 191 -27.31 -20.44 23.35
N LEU A 192 -28.55 -20.24 22.92
CA LEU A 192 -29.57 -19.45 23.63
C LEU A 192 -29.86 -20.02 25.02
N ALA A 193 -30.02 -21.34 25.14
CA ALA A 193 -30.30 -22.00 26.42
C ALA A 193 -29.11 -21.90 27.40
N LYS A 194 -27.88 -22.01 26.89
CA LYS A 194 -26.64 -21.90 27.69
C LYS A 194 -26.32 -20.45 28.07
N ARG A 195 -26.80 -19.46 27.31
CA ARG A 195 -26.46 -18.06 27.53
C ARG A 195 -27.12 -17.52 28.79
N LYS A 196 -26.31 -17.27 29.81
CA LYS A 196 -26.70 -16.61 31.08
C LYS A 196 -25.96 -15.30 31.23
N LYS A 197 -26.61 -14.28 31.80
CA LYS A 197 -25.97 -12.99 32.09
C LYS A 197 -24.83 -13.21 33.08
N LYS A 198 -23.63 -12.69 32.78
CA LYS A 198 -22.48 -12.74 33.70
C LYS A 198 -22.63 -11.68 34.80
N GLU A 199 -21.90 -11.82 35.90
CA GLU A 199 -21.96 -10.87 37.02
C GLU A 199 -21.53 -9.46 36.60
N ASP A 200 -20.39 -9.34 35.92
CA ASP A 200 -19.79 -8.06 35.49
C ASP A 200 -20.32 -7.51 34.15
N GLU A 201 -21.19 -8.26 33.47
CA GLU A 201 -21.69 -7.90 32.14
C GLU A 201 -22.79 -6.83 32.22
N ASP A 202 -22.77 -5.85 31.32
CA ASP A 202 -23.87 -4.90 31.24
C ASP A 202 -25.16 -5.57 30.74
N LEU A 203 -26.29 -5.14 31.28
CA LEU A 203 -27.58 -5.75 30.98
C LEU A 203 -28.02 -5.49 29.53
N GLU A 204 -27.70 -4.33 28.94
CA GLU A 204 -28.00 -4.06 27.52
C GLU A 204 -27.07 -4.85 26.59
N GLU A 205 -25.80 -5.04 26.99
CA GLU A 205 -24.86 -5.90 26.27
C GLU A 205 -25.37 -7.35 26.22
N TYR A 206 -25.82 -7.88 27.36
CA TYR A 206 -26.46 -9.19 27.45
C TYR A 206 -27.68 -9.31 26.53
N LEU A 207 -28.62 -8.34 26.60
CA LEU A 207 -29.84 -8.36 25.80
C LEU A 207 -29.53 -8.31 24.30
N SER A 208 -28.60 -7.45 23.90
CA SER A 208 -28.19 -7.30 22.50
C SER A 208 -27.62 -8.60 21.93
N GLU A 209 -26.86 -9.35 22.73
CA GLU A 209 -26.31 -10.63 22.30
C GLU A 209 -27.39 -11.72 22.16
N VAL A 210 -28.35 -11.79 23.10
CA VAL A 210 -29.47 -12.75 23.00
C VAL A 210 -30.39 -12.42 21.81
N GLU A 211 -30.64 -11.14 21.57
CA GLU A 211 -31.36 -10.65 20.38
C GLU A 211 -30.66 -11.06 19.09
N MET A 212 -29.34 -10.86 19.02
CA MET A 212 -28.51 -11.27 17.88
C MET A 212 -28.56 -12.79 17.66
N LEU A 213 -28.53 -13.59 18.73
CA LEU A 213 -28.63 -15.05 18.64
C LEU A 213 -30.00 -15.49 18.10
N GLY A 214 -31.10 -14.86 18.55
CA GLY A 214 -32.46 -15.14 18.09
C GLY A 214 -32.70 -14.71 16.64
N ALA A 215 -32.23 -13.52 16.25
CA ALA A 215 -32.31 -13.01 14.89
C ALA A 215 -31.61 -13.95 13.87
N ALA A 216 -30.55 -14.65 14.30
CA ALA A 216 -29.84 -15.60 13.44
C ALA A 216 -30.69 -16.79 12.95
N ILE A 217 -31.80 -17.12 13.62
CA ILE A 217 -32.74 -18.17 13.22
C ILE A 217 -34.16 -17.65 12.97
N SER A 218 -34.34 -16.33 12.85
CA SER A 218 -35.66 -15.68 12.75
C SER A 218 -36.61 -16.10 13.87
N LEU A 219 -36.08 -16.18 15.10
CA LEU A 219 -36.87 -16.56 16.27
C LEU A 219 -37.92 -15.48 16.55
N GLU A 220 -39.14 -15.90 16.90
CA GLU A 220 -40.21 -14.99 17.31
C GLU A 220 -39.78 -14.15 18.53
N GLU A 221 -40.08 -12.84 18.51
CA GLU A 221 -39.66 -11.91 19.57
C GLU A 221 -40.05 -12.38 20.97
N ARG A 222 -41.25 -12.96 21.11
CA ARG A 222 -41.71 -13.51 22.39
C ARG A 222 -40.81 -14.61 22.93
N GLN A 223 -40.31 -15.47 22.05
CA GLN A 223 -39.39 -16.55 22.43
C GLN A 223 -38.00 -15.99 22.77
N VAL A 224 -37.55 -14.94 22.06
CA VAL A 224 -36.32 -14.21 22.39
C VAL A 224 -36.41 -13.61 23.80
N VAL A 225 -37.54 -12.95 24.11
CA VAL A 225 -37.83 -12.41 25.45
C VAL A 225 -37.78 -13.52 26.51
N GLN A 226 -38.36 -14.68 26.23
CA GLN A 226 -38.32 -15.81 27.17
C GLN A 226 -36.88 -16.28 27.45
N PHE A 227 -36.02 -16.38 26.43
CA PHE A 227 -34.60 -16.70 26.62
C PHE A 227 -33.86 -15.62 27.42
N MET A 228 -34.11 -14.34 27.14
CA MET A 228 -33.53 -13.22 27.90
C MET A 228 -33.90 -13.31 29.39
N VAL A 229 -35.17 -13.52 29.72
CA VAL A 229 -35.61 -13.58 31.12
C VAL A 229 -35.11 -14.83 31.84
N CYS A 230 -35.09 -15.98 31.17
CA CYS A 230 -34.56 -17.23 31.71
C CYS A 230 -33.03 -17.20 31.94
N GLY A 231 -32.31 -16.31 31.26
CA GLY A 231 -30.86 -16.17 31.40
C GLY A 231 -30.41 -15.16 32.46
N LEU A 232 -31.33 -14.41 33.08
CA LEU A 232 -31.02 -13.53 34.21
C LEU A 232 -30.66 -14.33 35.48
N PRO A 233 -29.88 -13.78 36.42
CA PRO A 233 -29.51 -14.44 37.67
C PRO A 233 -30.72 -14.65 38.62
N GLY A 234 -30.57 -15.60 39.54
CA GLY A 234 -31.67 -16.09 40.40
C GLY A 234 -32.17 -15.07 41.42
N ASP A 235 -31.30 -14.20 41.90
CA ASP A 235 -31.59 -13.08 42.81
C ASP A 235 -32.56 -12.03 42.22
N MET A 236 -32.86 -12.09 40.92
CA MET A 236 -33.77 -11.19 40.22
C MET A 236 -35.20 -11.75 40.04
N CYS A 237 -35.66 -12.68 40.89
CA CYS A 237 -36.99 -13.34 40.75
C CYS A 237 -38.16 -12.38 40.47
N ALA A 238 -38.35 -11.34 41.30
CA ALA A 238 -39.46 -10.37 41.11
C ALA A 238 -39.35 -9.60 39.78
N MET A 239 -38.13 -9.29 39.34
CA MET A 239 -37.90 -8.64 38.05
C MET A 239 -38.18 -9.60 36.90
N LYS A 240 -37.80 -10.88 37.03
CA LYS A 240 -38.11 -11.90 36.02
C LYS A 240 -39.61 -12.07 35.81
N GLU A 241 -40.40 -12.05 36.88
CA GLU A 241 -41.86 -12.16 36.79
C GLU A 241 -42.48 -10.99 36.04
N GLU A 242 -42.00 -9.78 36.28
CA GLU A 242 -42.48 -8.59 35.57
C GLU A 242 -42.05 -8.61 34.08
N LEU A 243 -40.78 -8.97 33.83
CA LEU A 243 -40.24 -9.01 32.47
C LEU A 243 -40.89 -10.10 31.59
N LYS A 244 -41.33 -11.22 32.18
CA LYS A 244 -42.08 -12.29 31.48
C LYS A 244 -43.39 -11.81 30.84
N LYS A 245 -43.97 -10.70 31.31
CA LYS A 245 -45.22 -10.14 30.77
C LYS A 245 -45.02 -9.44 29.42
N SER A 246 -43.77 -9.15 29.06
CA SER A 246 -43.42 -8.44 27.82
C SER A 246 -43.53 -9.39 26.63
N ASN A 247 -44.23 -8.97 25.58
CA ASN A 247 -44.35 -9.75 24.33
C ASN A 247 -43.39 -9.29 23.24
N THR A 248 -42.86 -8.07 23.37
CA THR A 248 -41.89 -7.49 22.44
C THR A 248 -40.58 -7.13 23.15
N ILE A 249 -39.49 -7.04 22.39
CA ILE A 249 -38.18 -6.64 22.93
C ILE A 249 -38.23 -5.18 23.43
N GLN A 250 -39.04 -4.33 22.79
CA GLN A 250 -39.21 -2.94 23.17
C GLN A 250 -39.97 -2.77 24.51
N GLU A 251 -41.01 -3.57 24.73
CA GLU A 251 -41.71 -3.65 26.02
C GLU A 251 -40.76 -4.14 27.11
N LEU A 252 -39.96 -5.17 26.83
CA LEU A 252 -38.99 -5.71 27.78
C LEU A 252 -38.00 -4.64 28.24
N ARG A 253 -37.41 -3.88 27.31
CA ARG A 253 -36.48 -2.78 27.63
C ARG A 253 -37.16 -1.68 28.45
N SER A 254 -38.42 -1.37 28.16
CA SER A 254 -39.19 -0.36 28.89
C SER A 254 -39.48 -0.81 30.33
N ASN A 255 -39.94 -2.04 30.51
CA ASN A 255 -40.19 -2.64 31.83
C ASN A 255 -38.91 -2.75 32.66
N LEU A 256 -37.79 -3.04 32.02
CA LEU A 256 -36.48 -3.11 32.65
C LEU A 256 -35.99 -1.75 33.16
N LYS A 257 -36.22 -0.68 32.40
CA LYS A 257 -35.98 0.70 32.88
C LYS A 257 -36.85 1.02 34.09
N ASN A 258 -38.14 0.66 34.04
CA ASN A 258 -39.07 0.87 35.15
C ASN A 258 -38.62 0.12 36.41
N CYS A 259 -38.23 -1.16 36.31
CA CYS A 259 -37.71 -1.92 37.44
C CYS A 259 -36.42 -1.33 38.04
N LYS A 260 -35.51 -0.80 37.22
CA LYS A 260 -34.31 -0.09 37.71
C LYS A 260 -34.71 1.15 38.51
N THR A 261 -35.57 2.00 37.95
CA THR A 261 -36.02 3.23 38.62
C THR A 261 -36.81 2.97 39.91
N ALA A 262 -37.61 1.91 39.97
CA ALA A 262 -38.33 1.50 41.18
C ALA A 262 -37.38 1.01 42.28
N LYS A 263 -36.33 0.24 41.94
CA LYS A 263 -35.28 -0.13 42.89
C LYS A 263 -34.49 1.07 43.38
N LEU A 264 -34.20 2.03 42.50
CA LEU A 264 -33.54 3.30 42.86
C LEU A 264 -34.39 4.11 43.85
N LYS A 265 -35.68 4.33 43.56
CA LYS A 265 -36.61 5.02 44.46
C LYS A 265 -36.81 4.29 45.80
N ASN A 266 -36.91 2.96 45.79
CA ASN A 266 -37.01 2.19 47.03
C ASN A 266 -35.73 2.23 47.86
N ALA A 267 -34.54 2.22 47.23
CA ALA A 267 -33.28 2.37 47.94
C ALA A 267 -33.09 3.79 48.51
N GLU A 268 -33.51 4.83 47.78
CA GLU A 268 -33.56 6.20 48.26
C GLU A 268 -34.50 6.36 49.47
N ASN A 269 -35.66 5.70 49.43
CA ASN A 269 -36.64 5.70 50.52
C ASN A 269 -36.20 4.88 51.75
N LEU A 270 -35.41 3.81 51.59
CA LEU A 270 -34.96 2.97 52.71
C LEU A 270 -33.72 3.53 53.44
N PHE A 271 -32.84 4.26 52.76
CA PHE A 271 -31.54 4.66 53.33
C PHE A 271 -31.36 6.18 53.50
N GLY A 272 -32.32 6.99 53.05
CA GLY A 272 -32.25 8.45 53.15
C GLY A 272 -31.26 9.08 52.17
N HIS A 273 -31.57 10.31 51.75
CA HIS A 273 -30.89 11.03 50.66
C HIS A 273 -29.39 11.30 50.91
N GLU A 274 -28.95 11.30 52.18
CA GLU A 274 -27.56 11.54 52.59
C GLU A 274 -26.65 10.30 52.42
N TYR A 275 -27.15 9.08 52.57
CA TYR A 275 -26.35 7.86 52.37
C TYR A 275 -26.14 7.50 50.89
N PHE A 276 -27.05 7.91 50.01
CA PHE A 276 -27.00 7.59 48.58
C PHE A 276 -25.85 8.29 47.84
N VAL A 277 -25.47 9.50 48.28
CA VAL A 277 -24.31 10.24 47.75
C VAL A 277 -23.00 9.51 48.09
N SER A 278 -22.93 8.80 49.23
CA SER A 278 -21.70 8.14 49.70
C SER A 278 -21.37 6.84 48.94
N ILE A 279 -22.34 6.14 48.36
CA ILE A 279 -22.13 4.84 47.67
C ILE A 279 -21.81 5.02 46.17
N ASN A 280 -22.31 6.09 45.53
CA ASN A 280 -22.05 6.37 44.11
C ASN A 280 -20.71 7.06 43.85
N VAL A 281 -20.20 7.83 44.82
CA VAL A 281 -18.88 8.47 44.71
C VAL A 281 -17.74 7.43 44.54
N PRO A 282 -17.67 6.33 45.30
CA PRO A 282 -16.65 5.28 45.10
C PRO A 282 -16.70 4.59 43.73
N LYS A 283 -17.90 4.34 43.17
CA LYS A 283 -18.06 3.69 41.86
C LYS A 283 -17.61 4.60 40.72
N TYR A 284 -17.96 5.89 40.80
CA TYR A 284 -17.52 6.90 39.85
C TYR A 284 -16.00 7.11 39.93
N VAL A 285 -15.45 7.23 41.14
CA VAL A 285 -14.00 7.38 41.37
C VAL A 285 -13.21 6.17 40.87
N LYS A 286 -13.73 4.93 41.06
CA LYS A 286 -13.09 3.71 40.54
C LYS A 286 -13.05 3.69 39.00
N ASN A 287 -14.14 4.07 38.34
CA ASN A 287 -14.19 4.13 36.87
C ASN A 287 -13.26 5.22 36.31
N VAL A 288 -13.21 6.39 36.95
CA VAL A 288 -12.28 7.46 36.58
C VAL A 288 -10.82 6.98 36.75
N GLY A 289 -10.50 6.28 37.83
CA GLY A 289 -9.17 5.70 38.04
C GLY A 289 -8.76 4.69 36.97
N ILE A 290 -9.68 3.81 36.56
CA ILE A 290 -9.44 2.83 35.47
C ILE A 290 -9.19 3.54 34.14
N ASN A 291 -9.97 4.59 33.82
CA ASN A 291 -9.81 5.35 32.59
C ASN A 291 -8.50 6.13 32.55
N ILE A 292 -8.10 6.76 33.67
CA ILE A 292 -6.81 7.45 33.80
C ILE A 292 -5.66 6.47 33.62
N LYS A 293 -5.74 5.27 34.23
CA LYS A 293 -4.71 4.23 34.07
C LYS A 293 -4.57 3.78 32.61
N LYS A 294 -5.68 3.51 31.92
CA LYS A 294 -5.69 3.12 30.51
C LYS A 294 -5.13 4.21 29.59
N TYR A 295 -5.42 5.48 29.90
CA TYR A 295 -4.87 6.61 29.17
C TYR A 295 -3.35 6.75 29.40
N ALA A 296 -2.89 6.59 30.64
CA ALA A 296 -1.47 6.59 30.99
C ALA A 296 -0.69 5.47 30.28
N GLU A 297 -1.23 4.24 30.27
CA GLU A 297 -0.64 3.10 29.54
C GLU A 297 -0.52 3.38 28.04
N THR A 298 -1.53 4.02 27.45
CA THR A 298 -1.51 4.41 26.03
C THR A 298 -0.43 5.45 25.73
N ILE A 299 -0.25 6.43 26.62
CA ILE A 299 0.82 7.43 26.50
C ILE A 299 2.17 6.72 26.61
N ILE A 300 2.39 5.91 27.65
CA ILE A 300 3.65 5.19 27.88
C ILE A 300 4.05 4.38 26.64
N MET A 301 3.12 3.59 26.07
CA MET A 301 3.41 2.80 24.87
C MET A 301 3.77 3.68 23.65
N LYS A 302 3.06 4.80 23.44
CA LYS A 302 3.36 5.72 22.33
C LYS A 302 4.73 6.36 22.50
N THR A 303 5.08 6.77 23.71
CA THR A 303 6.38 7.39 24.02
C THR A 303 7.51 6.39 23.84
N GLN A 304 7.33 5.15 24.31
CA GLN A 304 8.32 4.08 24.15
C GLN A 304 8.55 3.74 22.68
N LYS A 305 7.48 3.57 21.90
CA LYS A 305 7.57 3.34 20.45
C LYS A 305 8.27 4.48 19.72
N HIS A 306 8.05 5.72 20.15
CA HIS A 306 8.73 6.88 19.57
C HIS A 306 10.24 6.87 19.90
N ALA A 307 10.60 6.54 21.14
CA ALA A 307 12.00 6.41 21.56
C ALA A 307 12.74 5.30 20.78
N GLU A 308 12.09 4.14 20.58
CA GLU A 308 12.64 3.04 19.76
C GLU A 308 12.90 3.49 18.31
N ASN A 309 11.94 4.20 17.69
CA ASN A 309 12.11 4.72 16.33
C ASN A 309 13.28 5.72 16.23
N ILE A 310 13.44 6.61 17.22
CA ILE A 310 14.58 7.53 17.28
C ILE A 310 15.89 6.73 17.39
N HIS A 311 15.93 5.70 18.24
CA HIS A 311 17.12 4.87 18.40
C HIS A 311 17.50 4.16 17.11
N THR A 312 16.54 3.50 16.43
CA THR A 312 16.78 2.81 15.16
C THR A 312 17.29 3.76 14.09
N LYS A 313 16.65 4.92 13.91
CA LYS A 313 17.12 5.91 12.92
C LYS A 313 18.52 6.43 13.24
N THR A 314 18.83 6.63 14.52
CA THR A 314 20.16 7.09 14.94
C THR A 314 21.22 6.04 14.61
N GLN A 315 20.91 4.74 14.79
CA GLN A 315 21.80 3.65 14.38
C GLN A 315 21.98 3.59 12.87
N GLU A 316 20.90 3.71 12.09
CA GLU A 316 20.98 3.76 10.61
C GLU A 316 21.89 4.89 10.13
N TYR A 317 21.73 6.10 10.68
CA TYR A 317 22.61 7.23 10.34
C TYR A 317 24.07 6.99 10.74
N ALA A 318 24.32 6.35 11.88
CA ALA A 318 25.68 6.06 12.33
C ALA A 318 26.37 5.05 11.41
N GLU A 319 25.66 4.02 10.95
CA GLU A 319 26.16 3.04 9.98
C GLU A 319 26.44 3.68 8.62
N ASP A 320 25.54 4.52 8.11
CA ASP A 320 25.76 5.25 6.86
C ASP A 320 27.00 6.16 6.93
N ILE A 321 27.19 6.86 8.05
CA ILE A 321 28.39 7.68 8.27
C ILE A 321 29.64 6.79 8.32
N TYR A 322 29.60 5.66 9.03
CA TYR A 322 30.73 4.74 9.13
C TYR A 322 31.16 4.21 7.75
N ILE A 323 30.21 3.76 6.93
CA ILE A 323 30.45 3.25 5.58
C ILE A 323 31.06 4.34 4.69
N ASN A 324 30.49 5.56 4.73
CA ASN A 324 31.00 6.68 3.94
C ASN A 324 32.42 7.08 4.34
N VAL A 325 32.72 7.13 5.64
CA VAL A 325 34.07 7.44 6.15
C VAL A 325 35.06 6.34 5.77
N ARG A 326 34.70 5.06 5.92
CA ARG A 326 35.56 3.93 5.52
C ARG A 326 35.90 4.00 4.03
N ASN A 327 34.88 4.16 3.17
CA ASN A 327 35.07 4.24 1.72
C ASN A 327 35.95 5.44 1.34
N TYR A 328 35.81 6.57 2.03
CA TYR A 328 36.67 7.73 1.81
C TYR A 328 38.12 7.43 2.20
N VAL A 329 38.36 6.87 3.40
CA VAL A 329 39.71 6.53 3.88
C VAL A 329 40.41 5.52 2.97
N GLU A 330 39.71 4.49 2.50
CA GLU A 330 40.28 3.47 1.58
C GLU A 330 40.70 4.05 0.22
N ASN A 331 40.12 5.19 -0.19
CA ASN A 331 40.39 5.84 -1.47
C ASN A 331 41.34 7.05 -1.38
N THR A 332 41.94 7.33 -0.21
CA THR A 332 42.77 8.53 0.00
C THR A 332 44.21 8.19 0.39
N SER A 333 45.20 8.95 -0.12
CA SER A 333 46.63 8.76 0.21
C SER A 333 46.94 9.04 1.70
N LEU A 334 48.01 8.43 2.23
CA LEU A 334 48.44 8.48 3.63
C LEU A 334 48.55 9.91 4.23
N ASP A 335 48.99 10.89 3.43
CA ASP A 335 49.12 12.28 3.89
C ASP A 335 47.77 12.96 4.18
N ASN A 336 46.71 12.57 3.47
CA ASN A 336 45.37 13.09 3.70
C ASN A 336 44.68 12.43 4.90
N ILE A 337 45.06 11.21 5.27
CA ILE A 337 44.52 10.50 6.45
C ILE A 337 44.88 11.24 7.74
N LEU A 338 46.09 11.82 7.84
CA LEU A 338 46.52 12.60 9.01
C LEU A 338 45.69 13.89 9.18
N ILE A 339 45.37 14.56 8.07
CA ILE A 339 44.53 15.77 8.07
C ILE A 339 43.10 15.42 8.50
N ILE A 340 42.56 14.29 8.03
CA ILE A 340 41.21 13.82 8.39
C ILE A 340 41.14 13.47 9.88
N LEU A 341 42.13 12.74 10.41
CA LEU A 341 42.19 12.42 11.85
C LEU A 341 42.27 13.68 12.71
N PHE A 342 43.00 14.70 12.27
CA PHE A 342 43.09 15.98 12.96
C PHE A 342 41.74 16.73 12.95
N VAL A 343 41.02 16.74 11.82
CA VAL A 343 39.68 17.36 11.72
C VAL A 343 38.66 16.62 12.58
N LEU A 344 38.67 15.29 12.61
CA LEU A 344 37.79 14.48 13.45
C LEU A 344 38.07 14.68 14.96
N LEU A 345 39.35 14.83 15.33
CA LEU A 345 39.74 15.13 16.71
C LEU A 345 39.25 16.52 17.13
N LEU A 346 39.37 17.53 16.26
CA LEU A 346 38.82 18.86 16.52
C LEU A 346 37.30 18.85 16.63
N PHE A 347 36.61 18.06 15.81
CA PHE A 347 35.15 17.94 15.84
C PHE A 347 34.65 17.29 17.13
N THR A 348 35.32 16.21 17.58
CA THR A 348 34.98 15.52 18.84
C THR A 348 35.26 16.41 20.06
N ILE A 349 36.36 17.16 20.07
CA ILE A 349 36.65 18.15 21.12
C ILE A 349 35.56 19.24 21.14
N ASN A 350 35.13 19.74 19.99
CA ASN A 350 34.11 20.79 19.90
C ASN A 350 32.74 20.31 20.41
N ILE A 351 32.31 19.10 20.03
CA ILE A 351 31.09 18.48 20.57
C ILE A 351 31.20 18.30 22.08
N PHE A 352 32.34 17.83 22.59
CA PHE A 352 32.57 17.64 24.02
C PHE A 352 32.49 18.97 24.78
N CYS A 353 33.08 20.04 24.25
CA CYS A 353 32.97 21.39 24.81
C CYS A 353 31.53 21.91 24.84
N ILE A 354 30.74 21.65 23.80
CA ILE A 354 29.31 22.03 23.76
C ILE A 354 28.53 21.29 24.85
N TYR A 355 28.76 20.00 25.02
CA TYR A 355 28.12 19.19 26.06
C TYR A 355 28.53 19.62 27.48
N LEU A 356 29.82 19.89 27.71
CA LEU A 356 30.32 20.42 28.99
C LEU A 356 29.71 21.77 29.32
N LYS A 357 29.60 22.67 28.33
CA LYS A 357 28.98 23.98 28.52
C LYS A 357 27.50 23.86 28.90
N LYS A 358 26.77 22.93 28.26
CA LYS A 358 25.36 22.65 28.55
C LYS A 358 25.15 21.98 29.91
N PHE A 359 26.10 21.13 30.33
CA PHE A 359 26.09 20.48 31.64
C PHE A 359 26.39 21.47 32.77
N VAL A 360 27.39 22.36 32.60
CA VAL A 360 27.71 23.42 33.56
C VAL A 360 26.57 24.44 33.71
N THR A 361 25.88 24.80 32.62
CA THR A 361 24.69 25.66 32.71
C THR A 361 23.51 25.00 33.44
N ASN A 362 23.37 23.68 33.39
CA ASN A 362 22.32 22.94 34.09
C ASN A 362 22.65 22.67 35.57
N LEU A 363 23.91 22.83 36.01
CA LEU A 363 24.33 22.68 37.40
C LEU A 363 24.33 24.00 38.20
N ASN A 364 24.20 25.14 37.50
CA ASN A 364 24.14 26.48 38.10
C ASN A 364 22.71 27.08 38.18
N MET A 365 21.68 26.26 37.94
CA MET A 365 20.27 26.49 38.34
C MET A 365 19.92 25.50 39.44
#